data_AF-A0A0A0ETQ4-F1
#
_entry.id   AF-A0A0A0ETQ4-F1
#
_cell.length_a   1.000
_cell.length_b   1.000
_cell.length_c   1.000
_cell.angle_alpha   90.00
_cell.angle_beta   90.00
_cell.angle_gamma   90.00
#
_symmetry.space_group_name_H-M   'P 1'
#
loop_
_entity.id
_entity.type
_entity.pdbx_description
1 polymer ?
#
loop_
_entity_poly.entity_id
_entity_poly.type
_entity_poly.pdbx_seq_one_letter_code
_entity_poly.pdbx_strand_id
1 'polypeptide(L)'
;MEQLLYLLAGAALTWAFYFVQRRVERRGAVDAIERSQKLLVLKQGLEDANTSLDELRRFERRLIGKAETAVRIADRYVSQAEQVARESGEPVLDEAAMNQRAIDSFQRVDARLDALVARLRGELDDGGLAAFDAVHLAWLGYRERYARFIAESYAGGAIQPLIHAVTLESITAAWITEIETQLGDGGPDGEDEDA
;
A
#
# COMPACT_ATOMS: atom_id res chain seq x y z
N MET A 1 -37.71 64.53 -24.26
CA MET A 1 -37.02 63.32 -24.80
C MET A 1 -36.07 62.71 -23.77
N GLU A 2 -35.37 63.50 -22.95
CA GLU A 2 -34.36 62.99 -22.00
C GLU A 2 -34.94 62.22 -20.79
N GLN A 3 -36.08 62.64 -20.22
CA GLN A 3 -36.69 61.94 -19.07
C GLN A 3 -37.19 60.51 -19.37
N LEU A 4 -37.65 60.26 -20.61
CA LEU A 4 -38.07 58.91 -21.05
C LEU A 4 -36.88 57.96 -21.18
N LEU A 5 -35.70 58.47 -21.57
CA LEU A 5 -34.47 57.67 -21.65
C LEU A 5 -33.99 57.24 -20.26
N TYR A 6 -34.07 58.12 -19.25
CA TYR A 6 -33.68 57.76 -17.88
C TYR A 6 -34.64 56.76 -17.24
N LEU A 7 -35.94 56.85 -17.52
CA LEU A 7 -36.92 55.86 -17.04
C LEU A 7 -36.72 54.49 -17.67
N LEU A 8 -36.48 54.44 -19.00
CA LEU A 8 -36.17 53.17 -19.69
C LEU A 8 -34.83 52.58 -19.22
N ALA A 9 -33.82 53.41 -18.99
CA ALA A 9 -32.54 52.97 -18.45
C ALA A 9 -32.67 52.41 -17.02
N GLY A 10 -33.45 53.05 -16.16
CA GLY A 10 -33.74 52.56 -14.80
C GLY A 10 -34.51 51.24 -14.79
N ALA A 11 -35.50 51.10 -15.67
CA ALA A 11 -36.25 49.84 -15.84
C ALA A 11 -35.35 48.72 -16.38
N ALA A 12 -34.47 49.01 -17.35
CA ALA A 12 -33.52 48.03 -17.86
C ALA A 12 -32.50 47.60 -16.78
N LEU A 13 -32.02 48.53 -15.96
CA LEU A 13 -31.09 48.22 -14.86
C LEU A 13 -31.72 47.35 -13.77
N THR A 14 -32.96 47.64 -13.37
CA THR A 14 -33.67 46.82 -12.38
C THR A 14 -33.98 45.42 -12.92
N TRP A 15 -34.31 45.31 -14.22
CA TRP A 15 -34.52 44.02 -14.87
C TRP A 15 -33.22 43.22 -14.99
N ALA A 16 -32.12 43.87 -15.36
CA ALA A 16 -30.79 43.26 -15.39
C ALA A 16 -30.35 42.80 -13.99
N PHE A 17 -30.57 43.62 -12.97
CA PHE A 17 -30.28 43.27 -11.57
C PHE A 17 -31.08 42.05 -11.11
N TYR A 18 -32.39 42.03 -11.36
CA TYR A 18 -33.25 40.87 -11.05
C TYR A 18 -32.77 39.59 -11.74
N PHE A 19 -32.39 39.66 -13.02
CA PHE A 19 -31.88 38.51 -13.76
C PHE A 19 -30.52 38.02 -13.27
N VAL A 20 -29.62 38.93 -12.90
CA VAL A 20 -28.32 38.58 -12.30
C VAL A 20 -28.52 37.90 -10.95
N GLN A 21 -29.35 38.48 -10.07
CA GLN A 21 -29.67 37.89 -8.77
C GLN A 21 -30.29 36.49 -8.92
N ARG A 22 -31.27 36.35 -9.83
CA ARG A 22 -31.94 35.07 -10.12
C ARG A 22 -30.99 34.01 -10.69
N ARG A 23 -29.94 34.40 -11.41
CA ARG A 23 -28.95 33.47 -11.97
C ARG A 23 -27.95 33.00 -10.90
N VAL A 24 -27.62 33.85 -9.93
CA VAL A 24 -26.75 33.50 -8.80
C VAL A 24 -27.46 32.54 -7.84
N GLU A 25 -28.71 32.82 -7.47
CA GLU A 25 -29.51 31.95 -6.58
C GLU A 25 -29.76 30.55 -7.18
N ARG A 26 -30.00 30.47 -8.50
CA ARG A 26 -30.16 29.17 -9.18
C ARG A 26 -28.88 28.32 -9.17
N ARG A 27 -27.70 28.92 -9.25
CA ARG A 27 -26.44 28.17 -9.17
C ARG A 27 -26.26 27.55 -7.79
N GLY A 28 -26.50 28.32 -6.72
CA GLY A 28 -26.41 27.80 -5.35
C GLY A 28 -27.36 26.64 -5.07
N ALA A 29 -28.61 26.71 -5.58
CA ALA A 29 -29.57 25.64 -5.41
C ALA A 29 -29.20 24.38 -6.24
N VAL A 30 -28.72 24.54 -7.47
CA VAL A 30 -28.27 23.42 -8.31
C VAL A 30 -27.03 22.75 -7.73
N ASP A 31 -26.06 23.53 -7.25
CA ASP A 31 -24.83 23.01 -6.63
C ASP A 31 -25.15 22.26 -5.32
N ALA A 32 -26.12 22.75 -4.54
CA ALA A 32 -26.57 22.08 -3.32
C ALA A 32 -27.29 20.75 -3.63
N ILE A 33 -28.08 20.69 -4.70
CA ILE A 33 -28.76 19.47 -5.15
C ILE A 33 -27.76 18.46 -5.73
N GLU A 34 -26.78 18.91 -6.52
CA GLU A 34 -25.74 18.03 -7.06
C GLU A 34 -24.87 17.46 -5.94
N ARG A 35 -24.54 18.28 -4.93
CA ARG A 35 -23.81 17.84 -3.73
C ARG A 35 -24.63 16.84 -2.91
N SER A 36 -25.91 17.09 -2.68
CA SER A 36 -26.76 16.15 -1.93
C SER A 36 -26.96 14.83 -2.68
N GLN A 37 -27.14 14.87 -4.00
CA GLN A 37 -27.22 13.67 -4.84
C GLN A 37 -25.91 12.86 -4.80
N LYS A 38 -24.75 13.51 -4.89
CA LYS A 38 -23.44 12.84 -4.77
C LYS A 38 -23.23 12.23 -3.39
N LEU A 39 -23.64 12.92 -2.32
CA LEU A 39 -23.57 12.39 -0.95
C LEU A 39 -24.50 11.19 -0.77
N LEU A 40 -25.66 11.20 -1.41
CA LEU A 40 -26.64 10.12 -1.32
C LEU A 40 -26.18 8.88 -2.08
N VAL A 41 -25.62 9.05 -3.28
CA VAL A 41 -24.97 7.97 -4.05
C VAL A 41 -23.77 7.41 -3.30
N LEU A 42 -22.94 8.27 -2.69
CA LEU A 42 -21.80 7.83 -1.89
C LEU A 42 -22.27 7.05 -0.66
N LYS A 43 -23.26 7.55 0.07
CA LYS A 43 -23.84 6.86 1.23
C LYS A 43 -24.42 5.50 0.84
N GLN A 44 -25.21 5.46 -0.24
CA GLN A 44 -25.80 4.22 -0.74
C GLN A 44 -24.73 3.22 -1.18
N GLY A 45 -23.69 3.67 -1.90
CA GLY A 45 -22.58 2.80 -2.29
C GLY A 45 -21.75 2.29 -1.10
N LEU A 46 -21.62 3.10 -0.03
CA LEU A 46 -20.96 2.69 1.21
C LEU A 46 -21.82 1.70 2.02
N GLU A 47 -23.14 1.88 2.05
CA GLU A 47 -24.10 0.96 2.70
C GLU A 47 -24.21 -0.37 1.95
N ASP A 48 -24.31 -0.35 0.62
CA ASP A 48 -24.35 -1.56 -0.23
C ASP A 48 -23.04 -2.37 -0.13
N ALA A 49 -21.90 -1.68 0.02
CA ALA A 49 -20.59 -2.30 0.20
C ALA A 49 -20.25 -2.64 1.67
N ASN A 50 -21.13 -2.31 2.62
CA ASN A 50 -20.91 -2.42 4.07
C ASN A 50 -19.54 -1.86 4.52
N THR A 51 -19.11 -0.73 3.96
CA THR A 51 -17.79 -0.13 4.23
C THR A 51 -17.93 1.33 4.64
N SER A 52 -17.06 1.79 5.54
CA SER A 52 -17.07 3.17 6.03
C SER A 52 -16.23 4.13 5.15
N LEU A 53 -16.58 5.42 5.15
CA LEU A 53 -15.78 6.45 4.45
C LEU A 53 -14.33 6.50 4.97
N ASP A 54 -14.14 6.22 6.25
CA ASP A 54 -12.81 6.16 6.89
C ASP A 54 -12.01 4.93 6.47
N GLU A 55 -12.66 3.78 6.21
CA GLU A 55 -12.01 2.62 5.59
C GLU A 55 -11.57 2.93 4.17
N LEU A 56 -12.39 3.62 3.37
CA LEU A 56 -12.04 3.98 2.00
C LEU A 56 -10.85 4.94 1.96
N ARG A 57 -10.81 5.94 2.86
CA ARG A 57 -9.65 6.85 3.01
C ARG A 57 -8.41 6.14 3.53
N ARG A 58 -8.55 5.16 4.42
CA ARG A 58 -7.42 4.31 4.87
C ARG A 58 -6.92 3.42 3.74
N PHE A 59 -7.81 2.89 2.91
CA PHE A 59 -7.47 2.13 1.72
C PHE A 59 -6.77 2.99 0.65
N GLU A 60 -7.28 4.17 0.36
CA GLU A 60 -6.67 5.14 -0.56
C GLU A 60 -5.25 5.53 -0.11
N ARG A 61 -5.07 5.89 1.18
CA ARG A 61 -3.74 6.18 1.74
C ARG A 61 -2.79 5.00 1.64
N ARG A 62 -3.26 3.77 1.86
CA ARG A 62 -2.48 2.54 1.64
C ARG A 62 -2.14 2.34 0.16
N LEU A 63 -3.05 2.63 -0.77
CA LEU A 63 -2.79 2.52 -2.20
C LEU A 63 -1.79 3.57 -2.70
N ILE A 64 -1.90 4.81 -2.22
CA ILE A 64 -0.95 5.88 -2.54
C ILE A 64 0.45 5.54 -2.00
N GLY A 65 0.55 5.09 -0.74
CA GLY A 65 1.81 4.63 -0.17
C GLY A 65 2.42 3.43 -0.91
N LYS A 66 1.59 2.49 -1.38
CA LYS A 66 2.02 1.37 -2.23
C LYS A 66 2.52 1.85 -3.60
N ALA A 67 1.83 2.82 -4.22
CA ALA A 67 2.23 3.40 -5.50
C ALA A 67 3.55 4.17 -5.40
N GLU A 68 3.73 4.99 -4.36
CA GLU A 68 5.00 5.69 -4.08
C GLU A 68 6.14 4.70 -3.82
N THR A 69 5.86 3.62 -3.10
CA THR A 69 6.84 2.55 -2.85
C THR A 69 7.20 1.83 -4.15
N ALA A 70 6.22 1.51 -5.00
CA ALA A 70 6.45 0.89 -6.30
C ALA A 70 7.27 1.79 -7.24
N VAL A 71 6.99 3.10 -7.27
CA VAL A 71 7.78 4.07 -8.05
C VAL A 71 9.21 4.14 -7.54
N ARG A 72 9.44 4.20 -6.22
CA ARG A 72 10.78 4.21 -5.63
C ARG A 72 11.56 2.93 -5.92
N ILE A 73 10.88 1.78 -5.89
CA ILE A 73 11.46 0.49 -6.25
C ILE A 73 11.84 0.48 -7.74
N ALA A 74 10.95 0.96 -8.62
CA ALA A 74 11.24 1.06 -10.05
C ALA A 74 12.43 1.98 -10.33
N ASP A 75 12.50 3.14 -9.68
CA ASP A 75 13.58 4.12 -9.83
C ASP A 75 14.94 3.57 -9.37
N ARG A 76 14.92 2.77 -8.28
CA ARG A 76 16.09 2.03 -7.81
C ARG A 76 16.56 0.99 -8.81
N TYR A 77 15.64 0.22 -9.41
CA TYR A 77 16.00 -0.77 -10.43
C TYR A 77 16.55 -0.13 -11.70
N VAL A 78 15.98 0.99 -12.15
CA VAL A 78 16.49 1.76 -13.30
C VAL A 78 17.89 2.28 -13.00
N SER A 79 18.10 2.89 -11.83
CA SER A 79 19.42 3.41 -11.42
C SER A 79 20.46 2.29 -11.31
N GLN A 80 20.08 1.13 -10.78
CA GLN A 80 20.97 -0.04 -10.66
C GLN A 80 21.31 -0.64 -12.03
N ALA A 81 20.34 -0.69 -12.95
CA ALA A 81 20.58 -1.15 -14.32
C ALA A 81 21.52 -0.21 -15.09
N GLU A 82 21.39 1.11 -14.91
CA GLU A 82 22.32 2.08 -15.47
C GLU A 82 23.73 1.94 -14.89
N GLN A 83 23.84 1.65 -13.60
CA GLN A 83 25.12 1.45 -12.93
C GLN A 83 25.84 0.20 -13.46
N VAL A 84 25.11 -0.90 -13.62
CA VAL A 84 25.61 -2.14 -14.25
C VAL A 84 26.04 -1.90 -15.71
N ALA A 85 25.29 -1.09 -16.46
CA ALA A 85 25.64 -0.73 -17.84
C ALA A 85 26.87 0.20 -17.93
N ARG A 86 27.11 1.04 -16.93
CA ARG A 86 28.30 1.92 -16.84
C ARG A 86 29.54 1.18 -16.35
N GLU A 87 29.37 0.14 -15.56
CA GLU A 87 30.44 -0.72 -15.02
C GLU A 87 30.87 -1.85 -15.99
N SER A 88 30.35 -1.90 -17.22
CA SER A 88 30.73 -2.89 -18.23
C SER A 88 32.13 -2.62 -18.84
N GLY A 89 33.16 -2.61 -18.00
CA GLY A 89 34.41 -3.28 -18.32
C GLY A 89 34.32 -4.61 -17.60
N GLU A 90 34.01 -5.70 -18.33
CA GLU A 90 33.62 -7.02 -17.80
C GLU A 90 34.28 -7.34 -16.45
N PRO A 91 33.57 -7.15 -15.31
CA PRO A 91 33.98 -7.88 -14.13
C PRO A 91 33.68 -9.33 -14.51
N VAL A 92 34.69 -10.18 -14.48
CA VAL A 92 34.46 -11.60 -14.26
C VAL A 92 33.66 -11.64 -12.96
N LEU A 93 32.33 -11.74 -13.09
CA LEU A 93 31.42 -11.84 -11.98
C LEU A 93 31.83 -13.13 -11.29
N ASP A 94 32.53 -13.00 -10.17
CA ASP A 94 32.90 -14.15 -9.37
C ASP A 94 31.59 -14.75 -8.84
N GLU A 95 31.13 -15.81 -9.52
CA GLU A 95 29.88 -16.52 -9.23
C GLU A 95 29.86 -16.95 -7.76
N ALA A 96 31.03 -17.27 -7.19
CA ALA A 96 31.17 -17.59 -5.78
C ALA A 96 30.88 -16.36 -4.88
N ALA A 97 31.42 -15.19 -5.21
CA ALA A 97 31.13 -13.95 -4.50
C ALA A 97 29.64 -13.56 -4.61
N MET A 98 29.00 -13.79 -5.76
CA MET A 98 27.57 -13.53 -5.93
C MET A 98 26.71 -14.48 -5.09
N ASN A 99 27.02 -15.78 -5.11
CA ASN A 99 26.37 -16.78 -4.28
C ASN A 99 26.50 -16.41 -2.79
N GLN A 100 27.70 -16.04 -2.35
CA GLN A 100 27.94 -15.66 -0.95
C GLN A 100 27.12 -14.43 -0.54
N ARG A 101 27.11 -13.37 -1.36
CA ARG A 101 26.32 -12.16 -1.07
C ARG A 101 24.83 -12.45 -0.94
N ALA A 102 24.30 -13.36 -1.74
CA ALA A 102 22.89 -13.75 -1.67
C ALA A 102 22.58 -14.55 -0.40
N ILE A 103 23.47 -15.47 -0.01
CA ILE A 103 23.36 -16.19 1.26
C ILE A 103 23.38 -15.21 2.43
N ASP A 104 24.32 -14.27 2.44
CA ASP A 104 24.42 -13.26 3.49
C ASP A 104 23.17 -12.37 3.54
N SER A 105 22.55 -12.08 2.38
CA SER A 105 21.30 -11.31 2.32
C SER A 105 20.13 -12.08 2.92
N PHE A 106 19.98 -13.34 2.54
CA PHE A 106 18.99 -14.22 3.16
C PHE A 106 19.17 -14.29 4.67
N GLN A 107 20.40 -14.49 5.17
CA GLN A 107 20.68 -14.58 6.61
C GLN A 107 20.26 -13.32 7.39
N ARG A 108 20.45 -12.12 6.81
CA ARG A 108 19.98 -10.87 7.44
C ARG A 108 18.47 -10.82 7.55
N VAL A 109 17.76 -11.28 6.52
CA VAL A 109 16.28 -11.30 6.51
C VAL A 109 15.75 -12.38 7.45
N ASP A 110 16.40 -13.54 7.51
CA ASP A 110 16.05 -14.64 8.43
C ASP A 110 16.23 -14.21 9.89
N ALA A 111 17.34 -13.53 10.22
CA ALA A 111 17.54 -12.96 11.56
C ALA A 111 16.47 -11.92 11.94
N ARG A 112 15.97 -11.13 10.97
CA ARG A 112 14.85 -10.21 11.20
C ARG A 112 13.56 -10.98 11.48
N LEU A 113 13.29 -12.08 10.76
CA LEU A 113 12.16 -12.93 11.02
C LEU A 113 12.23 -13.53 12.43
N ASP A 114 13.38 -14.06 12.84
CA ASP A 114 13.57 -14.62 14.18
C ASP A 114 13.27 -13.59 15.29
N ALA A 115 13.76 -12.36 15.12
CA ALA A 115 13.49 -11.29 16.07
C ALA A 115 12.00 -10.93 16.14
N LEU A 116 11.31 -10.86 14.99
CA LEU A 116 9.87 -10.59 14.92
C LEU A 116 9.06 -11.71 15.56
N VAL A 117 9.39 -12.96 15.26
CA VAL A 117 8.75 -14.16 15.82
C VAL A 117 8.93 -14.19 17.34
N ALA A 118 10.14 -13.93 17.84
CA ALA A 118 10.40 -13.88 19.28
C ALA A 118 9.56 -12.80 19.99
N ARG A 119 9.45 -11.61 19.38
CA ARG A 119 8.58 -10.54 19.90
C ARG A 119 7.12 -10.98 19.93
N LEU A 120 6.61 -11.48 18.80
CA LEU A 120 5.21 -11.89 18.67
C LEU A 120 4.83 -12.99 19.68
N ARG A 121 5.70 -13.98 19.89
CA ARG A 121 5.48 -15.03 20.90
C ARG A 121 5.34 -14.47 22.31
N GLY A 122 5.98 -13.34 22.62
CA GLY A 122 5.83 -12.67 23.91
C GLY A 122 4.54 -11.87 24.07
N GLU A 123 3.83 -11.59 22.98
CA GLU A 123 2.60 -10.80 22.94
C GLU A 123 1.32 -11.69 22.86
N LEU A 124 1.46 -12.97 22.50
CA LEU A 124 0.35 -13.92 22.35
C LEU A 124 0.00 -14.64 23.65
N ASP A 125 -1.29 -14.97 23.83
CA ASP A 125 -1.76 -15.89 24.87
C ASP A 125 -1.44 -17.36 24.52
N ASP A 126 -1.58 -18.29 25.47
CA ASP A 126 -1.19 -19.70 25.26
C ASP A 126 -1.89 -20.36 24.06
N GLY A 127 -3.15 -19.99 23.81
CA GLY A 127 -3.93 -20.48 22.67
C GLY A 127 -3.45 -19.93 21.33
N GLY A 128 -3.26 -18.61 21.25
CA GLY A 128 -2.72 -17.93 20.07
C GLY A 128 -1.28 -18.33 19.77
N LEU A 129 -0.46 -18.53 20.80
CA LEU A 129 0.94 -18.97 20.69
C LEU A 129 1.03 -20.36 20.02
N ALA A 130 0.27 -21.34 20.52
CA ALA A 130 0.29 -22.69 19.96
C ALA A 130 -0.19 -22.73 18.49
N ALA A 131 -1.24 -21.95 18.17
CA ALA A 131 -1.74 -21.84 16.80
C ALA A 131 -0.70 -21.17 15.88
N PHE A 132 -0.09 -20.07 16.33
CA PHE A 132 0.95 -19.38 15.58
C PHE A 132 2.17 -20.26 15.34
N ASP A 133 2.66 -20.97 16.36
CA ASP A 133 3.83 -21.85 16.23
C ASP A 133 3.60 -22.98 15.23
N ALA A 134 2.40 -23.57 15.22
CA ALA A 134 2.04 -24.61 14.25
C ALA A 134 2.08 -24.07 12.81
N VAL A 135 1.51 -22.88 12.58
CA VAL A 135 1.52 -22.21 11.27
C VAL A 135 2.94 -21.83 10.86
N HIS A 136 3.70 -21.22 11.77
CA HIS A 136 5.05 -20.77 11.49
C HIS A 136 5.99 -21.93 11.15
N LEU A 137 5.90 -23.04 11.90
CA LEU A 137 6.68 -24.24 11.62
C LEU A 137 6.34 -24.87 10.26
N ALA A 138 5.04 -24.95 9.93
CA ALA A 138 4.60 -25.43 8.63
C ALA A 138 5.11 -24.53 7.49
N TRP A 139 5.08 -23.22 7.71
CA TRP A 139 5.59 -22.23 6.76
C TRP A 139 7.11 -22.34 6.54
N LEU A 140 7.91 -22.57 7.59
CA LEU A 140 9.36 -22.81 7.45
C LEU A 140 9.63 -24.03 6.56
N GLY A 141 8.83 -25.10 6.73
CA GLY A 141 8.90 -26.28 5.89
C GLY A 141 8.50 -26.01 4.43
N TYR A 142 7.46 -25.20 4.21
CA TYR A 142 7.06 -24.75 2.88
C TYR A 142 8.15 -23.92 2.21
N ARG A 143 8.71 -22.92 2.91
CA ARG A 143 9.77 -22.03 2.42
C ARG A 143 10.93 -22.81 1.83
N GLU A 144 11.46 -23.77 2.59
CA GLU A 144 12.61 -24.57 2.15
C GLU A 144 12.29 -25.46 0.95
N ARG A 145 11.13 -26.14 0.99
CA ARG A 145 10.71 -27.02 -0.12
C ARG A 145 10.47 -26.23 -1.40
N TYR A 146 9.86 -25.06 -1.29
CA TYR A 146 9.60 -24.20 -2.43
C TYR A 146 10.89 -23.61 -2.99
N ALA A 147 11.79 -23.07 -2.16
CA ALA A 147 13.07 -22.54 -2.62
C ALA A 147 13.92 -23.61 -3.34
N ARG A 148 13.93 -24.84 -2.80
CA ARG A 148 14.55 -25.98 -3.47
C ARG A 148 13.89 -26.33 -4.80
N PHE A 149 12.55 -26.40 -4.85
CA PHE A 149 11.82 -26.66 -6.09
C PHE A 149 12.15 -25.64 -7.19
N ILE A 150 12.22 -24.36 -6.85
CA ILE A 150 12.62 -23.31 -7.82
C ILE A 150 14.07 -23.50 -8.27
N ALA A 151 14.98 -23.78 -7.33
CA ALA A 151 16.39 -23.97 -7.63
C ALA A 151 16.68 -25.27 -8.41
N GLU A 152 15.85 -26.31 -8.30
CA GLU A 152 15.99 -27.57 -9.03
C GLU A 152 15.98 -27.40 -10.55
N SER A 153 15.29 -26.37 -11.07
CA SER A 153 15.32 -26.02 -12.50
C SER A 153 16.72 -25.63 -13.00
N TYR A 154 17.65 -25.36 -12.08
CA TYR A 154 19.04 -24.98 -12.34
C TYR A 154 20.04 -26.02 -11.80
N ALA A 155 19.57 -27.24 -11.52
CA ALA A 155 20.42 -28.30 -10.98
C ALA A 155 21.69 -28.53 -11.82
N GLY A 156 22.85 -28.54 -11.15
CA GLY A 156 24.16 -28.72 -11.79
C GLY A 156 24.80 -27.43 -12.34
N GLY A 157 24.11 -26.29 -12.26
CA GLY A 157 24.66 -24.98 -12.62
C GLY A 157 25.24 -24.21 -11.43
N ALA A 158 26.26 -23.39 -11.66
CA ALA A 158 26.91 -22.56 -10.64
C ALA A 158 25.98 -21.47 -10.04
N ILE A 159 24.86 -21.17 -10.71
CA ILE A 159 23.83 -20.23 -10.28
C ILE A 159 22.78 -20.84 -9.33
N GLN A 160 22.73 -22.17 -9.20
CA GLN A 160 21.73 -22.83 -8.35
C GLN A 160 21.70 -22.29 -6.90
N PRO A 161 22.84 -22.10 -6.22
CA PRO A 161 22.85 -21.56 -4.85
C PRO A 161 22.31 -20.13 -4.77
N LEU A 162 22.61 -19.28 -5.78
CA LEU A 162 22.07 -17.93 -5.88
C LEU A 162 20.54 -17.95 -5.94
N ILE A 163 19.97 -18.77 -6.82
CA ILE A 163 18.51 -18.87 -7.00
C ILE A 163 17.84 -19.36 -5.72
N HIS A 164 18.42 -20.37 -5.05
CA HIS A 164 17.91 -20.86 -3.78
C HIS A 164 17.91 -19.76 -2.71
N ALA A 165 19.04 -19.08 -2.51
CA ALA A 165 19.18 -18.02 -1.50
C ALA A 165 18.25 -16.82 -1.75
N VAL A 166 18.16 -16.33 -2.98
CA VAL A 166 17.27 -15.21 -3.34
C VAL A 166 15.79 -15.60 -3.18
N THR A 167 15.45 -16.85 -3.47
CA THR A 167 14.07 -17.34 -3.26
C THR A 167 13.73 -17.42 -1.78
N LEU A 168 14.65 -17.91 -0.95
CA LEU A 168 14.51 -17.91 0.51
C LEU A 168 14.34 -16.49 1.06
N GLU A 169 15.17 -15.55 0.61
CA GLU A 169 15.09 -14.13 1.00
C GLU A 169 13.72 -13.53 0.66
N SER A 170 13.27 -13.68 -0.58
CA SER A 170 12.02 -13.10 -1.07
C SER A 170 10.80 -13.59 -0.28
N ILE A 171 10.70 -14.91 -0.07
CA ILE A 171 9.56 -15.52 0.65
C ILE A 171 9.60 -15.14 2.13
N THR A 172 10.79 -15.06 2.73
CA THR A 172 10.96 -14.63 4.12
C THR A 172 10.54 -13.17 4.31
N ALA A 173 10.95 -12.28 3.40
CA ALA A 173 10.55 -10.88 3.43
C ALA A 173 9.02 -10.70 3.28
N ALA A 174 8.39 -11.51 2.41
CA ALA A 174 6.94 -11.50 2.24
C ALA A 174 6.22 -11.96 3.52
N TRP A 175 6.70 -13.01 4.17
CA TRP A 175 6.12 -13.51 5.43
C TRP A 175 6.28 -12.55 6.60
N ILE A 176 7.44 -11.89 6.71
CA ILE A 176 7.63 -10.80 7.67
C ILE A 176 6.57 -9.71 7.46
N THR A 177 6.35 -9.30 6.21
CA THR A 177 5.35 -8.28 5.88
C THR A 177 3.94 -8.74 6.22
N GLU A 178 3.63 -10.03 6.00
CA GLU A 178 2.34 -10.62 6.33
C GLU A 178 2.08 -10.59 7.84
N ILE A 179 3.05 -11.05 8.64
CA ILE A 179 2.99 -11.01 10.11
C ILE A 179 2.79 -9.57 10.58
N GLU A 180 3.62 -8.64 10.13
CA GLU A 180 3.55 -7.22 10.52
C GLU A 180 2.21 -6.57 10.13
N THR A 181 1.58 -7.00 9.03
CA THR A 181 0.31 -6.45 8.57
C THR A 181 -0.90 -7.03 9.30
N GLN A 182 -0.92 -8.34 9.52
CA GLN A 182 -2.06 -9.01 10.17
C GLN A 182 -2.11 -8.72 11.68
N LEU A 183 -0.97 -8.47 12.30
CA LEU A 183 -0.84 -8.25 13.75
C LEU A 183 -0.56 -6.79 14.10
N GLY A 184 -0.92 -5.86 13.19
CA GLY A 184 -0.58 -4.44 13.27
C GLY A 184 -0.72 -3.84 14.67
N ASP A 185 0.37 -3.25 15.15
CA ASP A 185 0.53 -2.41 16.35
C ASP A 185 -0.61 -2.57 17.37
N GLY A 186 -0.59 -3.65 18.14
CA GLY A 186 -1.45 -3.86 19.30
C GLY A 186 -1.13 -2.87 20.41
N GLY A 187 -1.41 -1.58 20.18
CA GLY A 187 -1.51 -0.58 21.22
C GLY A 187 -2.74 -0.85 22.10
N PRO A 188 -2.65 -0.68 23.42
CA PRO A 188 -3.71 -1.00 24.37
C PRO A 188 -4.86 0.02 24.28
N ASP A 189 -5.75 -0.13 23.30
CA ASP A 189 -7.02 0.61 23.26
C ASP A 189 -8.13 -0.35 23.68
N GLY A 190 -8.20 -0.62 24.99
CA GLY A 190 -9.16 -1.58 25.52
C GLY A 190 -9.28 -1.55 27.03
N GLU A 191 -9.23 -0.38 27.66
CA GLU A 191 -9.66 -0.20 29.05
C GLU A 191 -9.93 1.29 29.29
N ASP A 192 -11.18 1.69 29.07
CA ASP A 192 -11.85 2.68 29.91
C ASP A 192 -13.31 2.23 29.97
N GLU A 193 -13.56 1.37 30.96
CA GLU A 193 -14.89 1.05 31.47
C GLU A 193 -15.52 2.33 32.03
N ASP A 194 -16.61 2.77 31.42
CA ASP A 194 -17.57 3.67 32.07
C ASP A 194 -18.23 2.92 33.24
N ALA A 195 -17.84 3.25 34.48
CA ALA A 195 -18.57 2.98 35.71
C ALA A 195 -18.52 4.19 36.66
#